data_AF-A0A250KVP2-F1
#
_entry.id   AF-A0A250KVP2-F1
#
_cell.length_a   1.000
_cell.length_b   1.000
_cell.length_c   1.000
_cell.angle_alpha   90.00
_cell.angle_beta   90.00
_cell.angle_gamma   90.00
#
_symmetry.space_group_name_H-M   'P 1'
#
loop_
_entity.id
_entity.type
_entity.pdbx_description
1 polymer ?
#
loop_
_entity_poly.entity_id
_entity_poly.type
_entity_poly.pdbx_seq_one_letter_code
_entity_poly.pdbx_strand_id
1 'polypeptide(L)' 'MIDNDTALEIARKRAEENGWRFTEPVNVVHRVGWFGGSKRFEITTNWGKKGGNARFEIDAATGKILSEGYIPR' A
#
# COMPACT_ATOMS: atom_id res chain seq x y z
N MET A 1 3.00 14.15 -8.26
CA MET A 1 2.22 12.90 -8.25
C MET A 1 3.22 11.78 -8.37
N ILE A 2 3.26 10.87 -7.40
CA ILE A 2 4.16 9.72 -7.44
C ILE A 2 3.59 8.65 -8.38
N ASP A 3 4.47 7.80 -8.89
CA ASP A 3 4.12 6.65 -9.70
C ASP A 3 3.89 5.40 -8.83
N ASN A 4 3.45 4.32 -9.48
CA ASN A 4 3.21 3.03 -8.81
C ASN A 4 4.49 2.47 -8.19
N ASP A 5 5.63 2.63 -8.86
CA ASP A 5 6.90 2.07 -8.42
C ASP A 5 7.38 2.77 -7.14
N THR A 6 7.32 4.11 -7.10
CA THR A 6 7.61 4.89 -5.89
C THR A 6 6.66 4.51 -4.75
N ALA A 7 5.37 4.35 -5.03
CA ALA A 7 4.40 3.95 -4.01
C ALA A 7 4.72 2.56 -3.42
N LEU A 8 5.17 1.64 -4.28
CA LEU A 8 5.54 0.28 -3.90
C LEU A 8 6.84 0.25 -3.07
N GLU A 9 7.82 1.09 -3.42
CA GLU A 9 9.04 1.28 -2.62
C GLU A 9 8.73 1.84 -1.22
N ILE A 10 7.85 2.84 -1.13
CA ILE A 10 7.40 3.41 0.15
C ILE A 10 6.74 2.33 1.00
N ALA A 11 5.82 1.56 0.42
CA ALA A 11 5.13 0.47 1.13
C ALA A 11 6.10 -0.64 1.57
N ARG A 12 7.07 -1.01 0.73
CA ARG A 12 8.08 -2.03 1.05
C ARG A 12 8.96 -1.56 2.21
N LYS A 13 9.51 -0.36 2.12
CA LYS A 13 10.35 0.23 3.18
C LYS A 13 9.58 0.29 4.50
N ARG A 14 8.32 0.73 4.45
CA ARG A 14 7.48 0.80 5.65
C ARG A 14 7.19 -0.57 6.26
N ALA A 15 6.94 -1.58 5.44
CA ALA A 15 6.78 -2.94 5.90
C ALA A 15 8.04 -3.47 6.58
N GLU A 16 9.21 -3.22 6.00
CA GLU A 16 10.51 -3.59 6.58
C GLU A 16 10.76 -2.89 7.93
N GLU A 17 10.51 -1.59 8.02
CA GLU A 17 10.61 -0.80 9.26
C GLU A 17 9.73 -1.36 10.38
N ASN A 18 8.51 -1.81 10.04
CA ASN A 18 7.56 -2.37 10.98
C ASN A 18 7.75 -3.88 11.22
N GLY A 19 8.71 -4.52 10.56
CA GLY A 19 8.93 -5.98 10.63
C GLY A 19 7.78 -6.80 10.02
N TRP A 20 6.99 -6.21 9.14
CA TRP A 20 5.85 -6.86 8.48
C TRP A 20 6.30 -7.68 7.28
N ARG A 21 5.61 -8.80 7.06
CA ARG A 21 5.92 -9.68 5.93
C ARG A 21 5.40 -9.06 4.63
N PHE A 22 6.30 -8.62 3.77
CA PHE A 22 5.98 -8.13 2.43
C PHE A 22 6.13 -9.27 1.41
N THR A 23 5.02 -9.88 0.98
CA THR A 23 5.04 -11.07 0.11
C THR A 23 4.24 -10.89 -1.16
N GLU A 24 4.63 -11.65 -2.19
CA GLU A 24 3.98 -11.66 -3.49
C GLU A 24 2.80 -12.66 -3.55
N PRO A 25 1.74 -12.34 -4.31
CA PRO A 25 1.62 -11.20 -5.22
C PRO A 25 1.25 -9.90 -4.51
N VAL A 26 1.75 -8.78 -5.03
CA VAL A 26 1.35 -7.44 -4.60
C VAL A 26 0.29 -6.93 -5.55
N ASN A 27 -0.83 -6.45 -5.01
CA ASN A 27 -1.86 -5.77 -5.75
C ASN A 27 -1.76 -4.26 -5.49
N VAL A 28 -1.65 -3.48 -6.57
CA VAL A 28 -1.62 -2.01 -6.51
C VAL A 28 -2.84 -1.49 -7.23
N VAL A 29 -3.72 -0.81 -6.50
CA VAL A 29 -4.93 -0.19 -7.04
C VAL A 29 -4.83 1.30 -6.90
N HIS A 30 -4.96 2.02 -8.02
CA HIS A 30 -5.05 3.46 -7.99
C HIS A 30 -6.52 3.88 -7.81
N ARG A 31 -6.83 4.51 -6.68
CA ARG A 31 -8.16 5.00 -6.33
C ARG A 31 -8.20 6.52 -6.49
N VAL A 32 -9.19 7.00 -7.25
CA VAL A 32 -9.54 8.42 -7.28
C VAL A 32 -10.48 8.68 -6.11
N GLY A 33 -10.21 9.68 -5.27
CA GLY A 33 -11.13 10.04 -4.20
C GLY A 33 -12.48 10.50 -4.76
N TRP A 34 -13.58 10.09 -4.14
CA TRP A 34 -14.91 10.58 -4.51
C TRP A 34 -15.07 12.05 -4.08
N PHE A 35 -15.86 12.82 -4.84
CA PHE A 35 -16.14 14.26 -4.60
C PHE A 35 -14.90 15.16 -4.47
N GLY A 36 -13.90 14.98 -5.35
CA GLY A 36 -12.68 15.80 -5.33
C GLY A 36 -11.65 15.38 -4.27
N GLY A 37 -11.84 14.23 -3.61
CA GLY A 37 -10.85 13.65 -2.72
C GLY A 37 -9.53 13.32 -3.43
N SER A 38 -8.43 13.39 -2.68
CA SER A 38 -7.09 13.10 -3.18
C SER A 38 -6.98 11.71 -3.82
N LYS A 39 -6.23 11.63 -4.91
CA LYS A 39 -5.83 10.36 -5.51
C LYS A 39 -4.97 9.58 -4.52
N ARG A 40 -5.17 8.27 -4.40
CA ARG A 40 -4.41 7.41 -3.50
C ARG A 40 -4.09 6.06 -4.13
N PHE A 41 -2.98 5.48 -3.73
CA PHE A 41 -2.59 4.12 -4.05
C PHE A 41 -2.96 3.21 -2.88
N GLU A 42 -3.71 2.16 -3.18
CA GLU A 42 -4.04 1.08 -2.26
C GLU A 42 -3.16 -0.13 -2.61
N ILE A 43 -2.24 -0.47 -1.72
CA ILE A 43 -1.26 -1.53 -1.92
C ILE A 43 -1.58 -2.65 -0.94
N THR A 44 -1.81 -3.85 -1.46
CA THR A 44 -2.02 -5.04 -0.63
C THR A 44 -1.03 -6.14 -1.02
N THR A 45 -0.28 -6.62 -0.03
CA THR A 45 0.62 -7.77 -0.16
C THR A 45 -0.13 -9.10 0.00
N ASN A 46 0.47 -10.20 -0.46
CA ASN A 46 -0.13 -11.55 -0.41
C ASN A 46 -1.55 -11.60 -0.99
N TRP A 47 -1.83 -10.79 -2.02
CA TRP A 47 -3.19 -10.59 -2.51
C TRP A 47 -3.78 -11.90 -3.07
N GLY A 48 -5.02 -12.23 -2.69
CA GLY A 48 -5.68 -13.45 -3.14
C GLY A 48 -5.13 -14.75 -2.55
N LYS A 49 -4.17 -14.69 -1.61
CA LYS A 49 -3.61 -15.84 -0.91
C LYS A 49 -4.05 -15.86 0.56
N LYS A 50 -3.99 -17.06 1.17
CA LYS A 50 -4.18 -17.23 2.62
C LYS A 50 -2.89 -16.92 3.36
N GLY A 51 -2.99 -16.34 4.56
CA GLY A 51 -1.87 -15.98 5.41
C GLY A 51 -1.84 -14.49 5.72
N GLY A 52 -0.75 -14.05 6.37
CA GLY A 52 -0.59 -12.65 6.73
C GLY A 52 -0.51 -11.73 5.52
N ASN A 53 -1.13 -10.55 5.62
CA ASN A 53 -1.01 -9.50 4.62
C ASN A 53 -0.85 -8.11 5.24
N ALA A 54 0.04 -7.33 4.66
CA ALA A 54 0.16 -5.89 4.86
C ALA A 54 -0.67 -5.13 3.82
N ARG A 55 -1.34 -4.07 4.27
CA ARG A 55 -2.12 -3.12 3.48
C ARG A 55 -1.63 -1.71 3.74
N PHE A 56 -1.54 -0.92 2.68
CA PHE A 56 -1.11 0.47 2.73
C PHE A 56 -2.00 1.32 1.83
N GLU A 57 -2.37 2.50 2.31
CA GLU A 57 -2.94 3.56 1.51
C GLU A 57 -1.97 4.74 1.47
N ILE A 58 -1.58 5.16 0.28
CA ILE A 58 -0.58 6.21 0.07
C ILE A 58 -1.20 7.32 -0.78
N ASP A 59 -1.09 8.56 -0.33
CA ASP A 59 -1.51 9.73 -1.09
C ASP A 59 -0.67 9.86 -2.37
N ALA A 60 -1.33 9.89 -3.53
CA ALA A 60 -0.65 9.90 -4.81
C ALA A 60 0.00 11.25 -5.13
N ALA A 61 -0.40 12.35 -4.49
CA ALA A 61 0.19 13.66 -4.74
C ALA A 61 1.52 13.82 -3.99
N THR A 62 1.54 13.39 -2.73
CA THR A 62 2.61 13.66 -1.76
C THR A 62 3.46 12.44 -1.40
N GLY A 63 2.97 11.22 -1.64
CA GLY A 63 3.61 9.99 -1.18
C GLY A 63 3.45 9.72 0.31
N LYS A 64 2.61 10.49 1.01
CA LYS A 64 2.35 10.30 2.44
C LYS A 64 1.49 9.05 2.65
N ILE A 65 1.87 8.19 3.59
CA ILE A 65 1.05 7.07 4.02
C ILE A 65 -0.16 7.63 4.78
N LEU A 66 -1.35 7.39 4.24
CA LEU A 66 -2.64 7.79 4.82
C LEU A 66 -3.15 6.74 5.80
N SER A 67 -2.95 5.47 5.48
CA SER A 67 -3.35 4.33 6.29
C SER A 67 -2.38 3.18 6.10
N GLU A 68 -2.13 2.43 7.15
CA GLU A 68 -1.33 1.22 7.11
C GLU A 68 -1.87 0.19 8.08
N GLY A 69 -1.72 -1.08 7.76
CA GLY A 69 -2.16 -2.15 8.63
C GLY A 69 -1.53 -3.49 8.24
N TYR A 70 -1.32 -4.32 9.25
CA TYR A 70 -0.85 -5.69 9.07
C TYR A 70 -1.79 -6.64 9.78
N ILE A 71 -2.26 -7.64 9.03
CA ILE A 71 -3.08 -8.72 9.56
C ILE A 71 -2.18 -9.94 9.62
N PRO A 72 -1.60 -10.28 10.79
CA PRO A 72 -0.93 -11.56 10.98
C PRO A 72 -2.01 -12.66 10.97
N ARG A 73 -1.79 -13.71 10.19
CA ARG A 73 -2.73 -14.82 9.97
C ARG A 73 -1.98 -16.13 9.98
#